data_AF-A0A7V0S109-F1
#
_entry.id   AF-A0A7V0S109-F1
#
_cell.length_a   1.000
_cell.length_b   1.000
_cell.length_c   1.000
_cell.angle_alpha   90.00
_cell.angle_beta   90.00
_cell.angle_gamma   90.00
#
_symmetry.space_group_name_H-M   'P 1'
#
loop_
_entity.id
_entity.type
_entity.pdbx_description
1 polymer ?
#
loop_
_entity_poly.entity_id
_entity_poly.type
_entity_poly.pdbx_seq_one_letter_code
_entity_poly.pdbx_strand_id
1 'polypeptide(L)'
;MKSIVSSFDIGKVTGQIVLYKKSGQKQNGTYPVKVRITYNRKAVFIGTGFDLFEEVFDRLFVPKINERTGKPRAVRLSYDESSTKKLITASFERIKEAVEVIHETEEFSHDKLRSKLRKGRRAYVSASFDNKIIELTKNGQAGTAASYTTAKRFIEKYQQVLRFVDITPQWLTKFETWALHKEGISETSLGFHLRCLRTLFNDAIRSGDVPRGAYPFYSKDTDGYRIPTGTGTKIALTVEQINVIAKLELTGSPERCRDMFLLSFHLGGINFKDMLLLKWKNIKGGEVHFIREKTKRTNRTVKPIIVPLTEPAKRIIGVGVMPTVRPRLM
;
A
#
# COMPACT_ATOMS: atom_id res chain seq x y z
N MET A 1 9.43 -20.87 -38.00
CA MET A 1 9.39 -20.13 -36.70
C MET A 1 10.09 -18.80 -36.92
N LYS A 2 9.39 -17.66 -36.83
CA LYS A 2 10.03 -16.33 -36.97
C LYS A 2 10.99 -16.14 -35.78
N SER A 3 12.28 -15.96 -36.04
CA SER A 3 13.29 -15.70 -35.00
C SER A 3 13.03 -14.33 -34.35
N ILE A 4 12.88 -14.29 -33.03
CA ILE A 4 12.64 -13.06 -32.26
C ILE A 4 13.99 -12.59 -31.71
N VAL A 5 14.33 -11.30 -31.87
CA VAL A 5 15.65 -10.75 -31.45
C VAL A 5 15.86 -10.84 -29.94
N SER A 6 14.79 -10.88 -29.17
CA SER A 6 14.82 -10.84 -27.70
C SER A 6 14.70 -12.24 -27.10
N SER A 7 15.74 -13.05 -27.29
CA SER A 7 15.90 -14.35 -26.62
C SER A 7 17.25 -14.48 -25.93
N PHE A 8 17.30 -15.27 -24.86
CA PHE A 8 18.54 -15.69 -24.22
C PHE A 8 18.56 -17.20 -24.01
N ASP A 9 19.77 -17.75 -23.91
CA ASP A 9 20.04 -19.11 -23.48
C ASP A 9 21.08 -19.07 -22.36
N ILE A 10 20.72 -19.60 -21.19
CA ILE A 10 21.57 -19.65 -20.00
C ILE A 10 21.50 -21.09 -19.46
N GLY A 11 22.56 -21.86 -19.74
CA GLY A 11 22.64 -23.26 -19.37
C GLY A 11 21.58 -24.12 -20.07
N LYS A 12 20.54 -24.54 -19.32
CA LYS A 12 19.39 -25.31 -19.83
C LYS A 12 18.10 -24.49 -19.90
N VAL A 13 18.20 -23.17 -19.67
CA VAL A 13 17.05 -22.27 -19.54
C VAL A 13 17.02 -21.33 -20.73
N THR A 14 15.93 -21.36 -21.49
CA THR A 14 15.72 -20.43 -22.61
C THR A 14 14.63 -19.42 -22.28
N GLY A 15 14.88 -18.15 -22.60
CA GLY A 15 13.96 -17.04 -22.41
C GLY A 15 13.63 -16.34 -23.71
N GLN A 16 12.36 -15.98 -23.94
CA GLN A 16 11.93 -15.28 -25.15
C GLN A 16 10.74 -14.36 -24.89
N ILE A 17 10.75 -13.15 -25.46
CA ILE A 17 9.57 -12.27 -25.48
C ILE A 17 8.56 -12.83 -26.50
N VAL A 18 7.30 -13.03 -26.07
CA VAL A 18 6.24 -13.60 -26.91
C VAL A 18 4.92 -12.86 -26.75
N LEU A 19 4.14 -12.83 -27.82
CA LEU A 19 2.73 -12.43 -27.79
C LEU A 19 1.88 -13.63 -27.33
N TYR A 20 1.23 -13.53 -26.18
CA TYR A 20 0.54 -14.65 -25.55
C TYR A 20 -0.90 -14.82 -26.07
N LYS A 21 -1.05 -15.53 -27.20
CA LYS A 21 -2.36 -15.75 -27.83
C LYS A 21 -3.25 -16.79 -27.14
N LYS A 22 -2.70 -17.64 -26.28
CA LYS A 22 -3.45 -18.71 -25.59
C LYS A 22 -4.58 -18.21 -24.67
N SER A 23 -4.52 -16.95 -24.20
CA SER A 23 -5.61 -16.36 -23.40
C SER A 23 -6.79 -15.85 -24.23
N GLY A 24 -6.73 -15.93 -25.56
CA GLY A 24 -7.65 -15.21 -26.44
C GLY A 24 -7.34 -13.72 -26.52
N GLN A 25 -8.01 -13.05 -27.46
CA GLN A 25 -7.93 -11.62 -27.69
C GLN A 25 -8.74 -10.87 -26.63
N LYS A 26 -8.23 -9.75 -26.14
CA LYS A 26 -9.01 -8.86 -25.25
C LYS A 26 -10.07 -8.09 -26.04
N GLN A 27 -11.06 -7.53 -25.35
CA GLN A 27 -12.12 -6.72 -25.97
C GLN A 27 -11.60 -5.56 -26.82
N ASN A 28 -10.44 -5.00 -26.46
CA ASN A 28 -9.78 -3.92 -27.20
C ASN A 28 -8.90 -4.40 -28.38
N GLY A 29 -8.97 -5.69 -28.74
CA GLY A 29 -8.21 -6.26 -29.86
C GLY A 29 -6.74 -6.62 -29.56
N THR A 30 -6.27 -6.42 -28.32
CA THR A 30 -4.86 -6.66 -27.95
C THR A 30 -4.62 -8.04 -27.33
N TYR A 31 -3.35 -8.47 -27.32
CA TYR A 31 -2.88 -9.67 -26.64
C TYR A 31 -1.81 -9.33 -25.59
N PRO A 32 -1.76 -10.04 -24.45
CA PRO A 32 -0.72 -9.82 -23.46
C PRO A 32 0.67 -10.16 -23.98
N VAL A 33 1.63 -9.27 -23.73
CA VAL A 33 3.05 -9.54 -23.94
C VAL A 33 3.62 -10.24 -22.70
N LYS A 34 4.31 -11.35 -22.93
CA LYS A 34 4.90 -12.16 -21.85
C LYS A 34 6.34 -12.57 -22.19
N VAL A 35 7.13 -12.83 -21.16
CA VAL A 35 8.41 -13.52 -21.28
C VAL A 35 8.16 -15.00 -21.04
N ARG A 36 8.36 -15.82 -22.06
CA ARG A 36 8.32 -17.28 -21.98
C ARG A 36 9.68 -17.76 -21.47
N ILE A 37 9.67 -18.50 -20.37
CA ILE A 37 10.83 -19.19 -19.81
C ILE A 37 10.61 -20.69 -19.95
N THR A 38 11.56 -21.39 -20.56
CA THR A 38 11.49 -22.85 -20.77
C THR A 38 12.66 -23.52 -20.08
N TYR A 39 12.36 -24.52 -19.24
CA TYR A 39 13.35 -25.37 -18.57
C TYR A 39 12.78 -26.78 -18.41
N ASN A 40 13.56 -27.81 -18.69
CA ASN A 40 13.15 -29.22 -18.64
C ASN A 40 11.82 -29.49 -19.37
N ARG A 41 11.70 -29.01 -20.62
CA ARG A 41 10.50 -29.13 -21.49
C ARG A 41 9.21 -28.49 -20.94
N LYS A 42 9.25 -27.84 -19.77
CA LYS A 42 8.13 -27.08 -19.20
C LYS A 42 8.33 -25.59 -19.48
N ALA A 43 7.28 -24.93 -19.94
CA ALA A 43 7.28 -23.50 -20.23
C ALA A 43 6.37 -22.73 -19.25
N VAL A 44 6.89 -21.65 -18.69
CA VAL A 44 6.15 -20.70 -17.85
C VAL A 44 6.16 -19.32 -18.52
N PHE A 45 5.07 -18.58 -18.38
CA PHE A 45 4.91 -17.26 -18.98
C PHE A 45 4.80 -16.18 -17.90
N ILE A 46 5.76 -15.25 -17.88
CA ILE A 46 5.80 -14.13 -16.94
C ILE A 46 5.28 -12.87 -17.65
N GLY A 47 4.27 -12.23 -17.08
CA GLY A 47 3.66 -11.03 -17.67
C GLY A 47 4.58 -9.80 -17.59
N THR A 48 4.67 -9.04 -18.69
CA THR A 48 5.37 -7.75 -18.72
C THR A 48 4.46 -6.59 -18.27
N GLY A 49 3.15 -6.81 -18.25
CA GLY A 49 2.14 -5.78 -17.91
C GLY A 49 1.65 -4.97 -19.11
N PHE A 50 2.12 -5.28 -20.31
CA PHE A 50 1.70 -4.64 -21.56
C PHE A 50 0.84 -5.57 -22.39
N ASP A 51 -0.15 -5.01 -23.08
CA ASP A 51 -0.92 -5.69 -24.12
C ASP A 51 -0.73 -4.94 -25.44
N LEU A 52 -0.50 -5.67 -26.53
CA LEU A 52 -0.23 -5.09 -27.85
C LEU A 52 -1.11 -5.73 -28.91
N PHE A 53 -1.40 -4.98 -29.96
CA PHE A 53 -1.84 -5.53 -31.24
C PHE A 53 -0.73 -6.39 -31.86
N GLU A 54 -1.10 -7.37 -32.65
CA GLU A 54 -0.14 -8.29 -33.27
C GLU A 54 0.82 -7.55 -34.22
N GLU A 55 0.30 -6.59 -34.98
CA GLU A 55 1.06 -5.78 -35.92
C GLU A 55 2.10 -4.91 -35.18
N VAL A 56 1.72 -4.36 -34.03
CA VAL A 56 2.62 -3.57 -33.19
C VAL A 56 3.70 -4.48 -32.60
N PHE A 57 3.33 -5.64 -32.06
CA PHE A 57 4.30 -6.60 -31.53
C PHE A 57 5.33 -7.03 -32.59
N ASP A 58 4.86 -7.37 -33.80
CA ASP A 58 5.72 -7.73 -34.92
C ASP A 58 6.66 -6.58 -35.30
N ARG A 59 6.18 -5.33 -35.34
CA ARG A 59 7.05 -4.17 -35.58
C ARG A 59 8.11 -3.98 -34.49
N LEU A 60 7.79 -4.26 -33.23
CA LEU A 60 8.70 -4.01 -32.10
C LEU A 60 9.77 -5.09 -31.95
N PHE A 61 9.40 -6.37 -32.08
CA PHE A 61 10.23 -7.51 -31.63
C PHE A 61 10.57 -8.52 -32.73
N VAL A 62 9.90 -8.47 -33.89
CA VAL A 62 10.23 -9.32 -35.03
C VAL A 62 11.12 -8.53 -36.00
N PRO A 63 12.37 -9.00 -36.25
CA PRO A 63 13.27 -8.30 -37.15
C PRO A 63 12.72 -8.39 -38.58
N LYS A 64 12.53 -7.24 -39.23
CA LYS A 64 12.25 -7.18 -40.67
C LYS A 64 13.55 -7.33 -41.43
N ILE A 65 13.71 -8.41 -42.17
CA ILE A 65 14.90 -8.66 -43.00
C ILE A 65 14.66 -8.09 -44.39
N ASN A 66 15.66 -7.43 -44.96
CA ASN A 66 15.64 -7.05 -46.36
C ASN A 66 15.96 -8.28 -47.22
N GLU A 67 15.02 -8.69 -48.07
CA GLU A 67 15.14 -9.89 -48.91
C GLU A 67 16.33 -9.84 -49.89
N ARG A 68 16.76 -8.65 -50.33
CA ARG A 68 17.91 -8.50 -51.23
C ARG A 68 19.26 -8.53 -50.53
N THR A 69 19.34 -8.12 -49.27
CA THR A 69 20.64 -7.94 -48.58
C THR A 69 20.82 -8.85 -47.38
N GLY A 70 19.77 -9.54 -46.93
CA GLY A 70 19.77 -10.35 -45.71
C GLY A 70 19.95 -9.53 -44.42
N LYS A 71 20.03 -8.19 -44.50
CA LYS A 71 20.31 -7.31 -43.36
C LYS A 71 19.01 -6.86 -42.67
N PRO A 72 19.05 -6.58 -41.35
CA PRO A 72 17.93 -5.98 -40.63
C PRO A 72 17.58 -4.61 -41.21
N ARG A 73 16.30 -4.41 -41.52
CA ARG A 73 15.74 -3.13 -41.93
C ARG A 73 15.33 -2.34 -40.69
N ALA A 74 15.84 -1.12 -40.56
CA ALA A 74 15.41 -0.21 -39.51
C ALA A 74 13.92 0.11 -39.65
N VAL A 75 13.16 -0.06 -38.57
CA VAL A 75 11.75 0.31 -38.48
C VAL A 75 11.66 1.61 -37.70
N ARG A 76 11.01 2.63 -38.27
CA ARG A 76 10.74 3.88 -37.58
C ARG A 76 9.57 3.63 -36.61
N LEU A 77 9.83 3.78 -35.32
CA LEU A 77 8.83 3.62 -34.25
C LEU A 77 8.28 4.98 -33.86
N SER A 78 7.01 5.03 -33.45
CA SER A 78 6.49 6.21 -32.75
C SER A 78 7.14 6.39 -31.37
N TYR A 79 6.95 7.55 -30.75
CA TYR A 79 7.46 7.79 -29.39
C TYR A 79 6.90 6.79 -28.38
N ASP A 80 5.59 6.52 -28.44
CA ASP A 80 4.91 5.57 -27.55
C ASP A 80 5.36 4.14 -27.78
N GLU A 81 5.56 3.75 -29.03
CA GLU A 81 6.09 2.43 -29.41
C GLU A 81 7.52 2.22 -28.91
N SER A 82 8.37 3.25 -29.04
CA SER A 82 9.75 3.24 -28.52
C SER A 82 9.78 3.11 -27.00
N SER A 83 8.95 3.90 -26.31
CA SER A 83 8.82 3.86 -24.84
C SER A 83 8.30 2.50 -24.36
N THR A 84 7.28 1.96 -25.03
CA THR A 84 6.71 0.64 -24.73
C THR A 84 7.74 -0.47 -24.95
N LYS A 85 8.48 -0.44 -26.07
CA LYS A 85 9.57 -1.38 -26.35
C LYS A 85 10.62 -1.33 -25.25
N LYS A 86 11.05 -0.14 -24.83
CA LYS A 86 12.04 0.03 -23.75
C LYS A 86 11.59 -0.60 -22.43
N LEU A 87 10.34 -0.41 -22.02
CA LEU A 87 9.80 -0.96 -20.77
C LEU A 87 9.63 -2.48 -20.81
N ILE A 88 9.19 -3.02 -21.95
CA ILE A 88 9.11 -4.47 -22.18
C ILE A 88 10.51 -5.10 -22.16
N THR A 89 11.48 -4.48 -22.85
CA THR A 89 12.88 -4.95 -22.84
C THR A 89 13.48 -4.88 -21.44
N ALA A 90 13.26 -3.81 -20.67
CA ALA A 90 13.70 -3.74 -19.27
C ALA A 90 13.10 -4.85 -18.40
N SER A 91 11.82 -5.20 -18.64
CA SER A 91 11.18 -6.34 -17.97
C SER A 91 11.83 -7.68 -18.34
N PHE A 92 12.26 -7.83 -19.59
CA PHE A 92 12.97 -9.00 -20.09
C PHE A 92 14.37 -9.12 -19.49
N GLU A 93 15.16 -8.05 -19.50
CA GLU A 93 16.51 -8.02 -18.91
C GLU A 93 16.47 -8.34 -17.41
N ARG A 94 15.52 -7.79 -16.66
CA ARG A 94 15.34 -8.12 -15.24
C ARG A 94 15.04 -9.62 -15.01
N ILE A 95 14.33 -10.26 -15.94
CA ILE A 95 14.06 -11.71 -15.86
C ILE A 95 15.32 -12.49 -16.21
N LYS A 96 16.06 -12.06 -17.24
CA LYS A 96 17.33 -12.64 -17.65
C LYS A 96 18.35 -12.61 -16.50
N GLU A 97 18.58 -11.45 -15.89
CA GLU A 97 19.45 -11.28 -14.73
C GLU A 97 19.05 -12.21 -13.58
N ALA A 98 17.74 -12.33 -13.30
CA ALA A 98 17.27 -13.26 -12.28
C ALA A 98 17.58 -14.73 -12.62
N VAL A 99 17.55 -15.11 -13.91
CA VAL A 99 17.96 -16.44 -14.37
C VAL A 99 19.47 -16.62 -14.25
N GLU A 100 20.28 -15.64 -14.63
CA GLU A 100 21.75 -15.67 -14.53
C GLU A 100 22.18 -15.90 -13.08
N VAL A 101 21.69 -15.09 -12.15
CA VAL A 101 22.07 -15.24 -10.74
C VAL A 101 21.56 -16.58 -10.18
N ILE A 102 20.41 -17.09 -10.61
CA ILE A 102 20.00 -18.45 -10.20
C ILE A 102 20.98 -19.48 -10.74
N HIS A 103 21.31 -19.42 -12.03
CA HIS A 103 22.22 -20.37 -12.68
C HIS A 103 23.60 -20.43 -12.02
N GLU A 104 24.13 -19.28 -11.59
CA GLU A 104 25.41 -19.18 -10.89
C GLU A 104 25.39 -19.69 -9.45
N THR A 105 24.24 -19.58 -8.77
CA THR A 105 24.14 -19.86 -7.33
C THR A 105 23.53 -21.22 -7.00
N GLU A 106 22.67 -21.76 -7.86
CA GLU A 106 21.90 -22.98 -7.58
C GLU A 106 21.26 -23.60 -8.84
N GLU A 107 20.72 -24.82 -8.72
CA GLU A 107 19.95 -25.41 -9.82
C GLU A 107 18.66 -24.63 -10.09
N PHE A 108 18.40 -24.32 -11.36
CA PHE A 108 17.24 -23.57 -11.78
C PHE A 108 15.92 -24.32 -11.53
N SER A 109 14.92 -23.60 -11.03
CA SER A 109 13.53 -24.05 -11.06
C SER A 109 12.59 -22.87 -11.31
N HIS A 110 11.43 -23.14 -11.90
CA HIS A 110 10.41 -22.11 -12.12
C HIS A 110 9.96 -21.46 -10.81
N ASP A 111 9.93 -22.20 -9.70
CA ASP A 111 9.54 -21.69 -8.39
C ASP A 111 10.61 -20.77 -7.80
N LYS A 112 11.90 -21.11 -7.96
CA LYS A 112 13.02 -20.23 -7.59
C LYS A 112 12.99 -18.93 -8.40
N LEU A 113 12.76 -19.01 -9.71
CA LEU A 113 12.60 -17.82 -10.55
C LEU A 113 11.41 -16.96 -10.09
N ARG A 114 10.23 -17.56 -9.87
CA ARG A 114 9.06 -16.84 -9.34
C ARG A 114 9.36 -16.18 -8.00
N SER A 115 10.03 -16.90 -7.10
CA SER A 115 10.46 -16.40 -5.79
C SER A 115 11.40 -15.20 -5.94
N LYS A 116 12.44 -15.30 -6.77
CA LYS A 116 13.42 -14.24 -6.99
C LYS A 116 12.82 -13.01 -7.66
N LEU A 117 11.96 -13.19 -8.66
CA LEU A 117 11.22 -12.09 -9.29
C LEU A 117 10.22 -11.44 -8.32
N ARG A 118 9.61 -12.21 -7.42
CA ARG A 118 8.74 -11.69 -6.36
C ARG A 118 9.56 -10.87 -5.35
N LYS A 119 10.70 -11.37 -4.90
CA LYS A 119 11.65 -10.64 -4.04
C LYS A 119 12.12 -9.34 -4.70
N GLY A 120 12.53 -9.40 -5.97
CA GLY A 120 12.93 -8.21 -6.74
C GLY A 120 11.81 -7.17 -6.89
N ARG A 121 10.54 -7.59 -7.04
CA ARG A 121 9.40 -6.66 -6.98
C ARG A 121 9.20 -6.08 -5.58
N ARG A 122 9.32 -6.89 -4.55
CA ARG A 122 9.21 -6.45 -3.14
C ARG A 122 10.40 -5.60 -2.68
N ALA A 123 11.49 -5.57 -3.44
CA ALA A 123 12.57 -4.61 -3.23
C ALA A 123 12.11 -3.17 -3.51
N TYR A 124 11.05 -2.95 -4.29
CA TYR A 124 10.45 -1.63 -4.49
C TYR A 124 9.48 -1.28 -3.36
N VAL A 125 9.63 -0.07 -2.85
CA VAL A 125 8.82 0.45 -1.74
C VAL A 125 7.35 0.61 -2.13
N SER A 126 7.09 1.08 -3.36
CA SER A 126 5.73 1.24 -3.89
C SER A 126 4.94 -0.08 -3.92
N ALA A 127 5.59 -1.17 -4.35
CA ALA A 127 4.99 -2.50 -4.35
C ALA A 127 4.65 -2.99 -2.92
N SER A 128 5.51 -2.69 -1.95
CA SER A 128 5.24 -3.01 -0.55
C SER A 128 4.09 -2.18 0.04
N PHE A 129 3.98 -0.90 -0.32
CA PHE A 129 2.80 -0.10 0.01
C PHE A 129 1.52 -0.70 -0.57
N ASP A 130 1.50 -1.05 -1.86
CA ASP A 130 0.31 -1.60 -2.52
C ASP A 130 -0.15 -2.91 -1.88
N ASN A 131 0.79 -3.81 -1.60
CA ASN A 131 0.48 -5.05 -0.91
C ASN A 131 -0.12 -4.79 0.48
N LYS A 132 0.43 -3.83 1.24
CA LYS A 132 -0.07 -3.47 2.56
C LYS A 132 -1.47 -2.85 2.51
N ILE A 133 -1.72 -1.98 1.52
CA ILE A 133 -3.03 -1.35 1.30
C ILE A 133 -4.08 -2.42 0.95
N ILE A 134 -3.74 -3.36 0.06
CA ILE A 134 -4.64 -4.48 -0.30
C ILE A 134 -4.95 -5.35 0.92
N GLU A 135 -3.94 -5.71 1.71
CA GLU A 135 -4.10 -6.50 2.93
C GLU A 135 -5.04 -5.81 3.92
N LEU A 136 -4.76 -4.53 4.24
CA LEU A 136 -5.57 -3.73 5.16
C LEU A 136 -7.02 -3.58 4.67
N THR A 137 -7.21 -3.39 3.36
CA THR A 137 -8.54 -3.27 2.76
C THR A 137 -9.33 -4.56 2.90
N LYS A 138 -8.71 -5.72 2.60
CA LYS A 138 -9.32 -7.05 2.79
C LYS A 138 -9.71 -7.30 4.25
N ASN A 139 -8.93 -6.78 5.19
CA ASN A 139 -9.19 -6.89 6.63
C ASN A 139 -10.23 -5.87 7.16
N GLY A 140 -10.88 -5.09 6.28
CA GLY A 140 -11.84 -4.05 6.65
C GLY A 140 -11.21 -2.86 7.39
N GLN A 141 -9.91 -2.59 7.19
CA GLN A 141 -9.16 -1.50 7.82
C GLN A 141 -9.03 -0.31 6.87
N ALA A 142 -10.14 0.13 6.27
CA ALA A 142 -10.15 1.18 5.25
C ALA A 142 -9.44 2.47 5.69
N GLY A 143 -9.62 2.90 6.95
CA GLY A 143 -8.94 4.09 7.48
C GLY A 143 -7.42 3.94 7.53
N THR A 144 -6.91 2.77 7.95
CA THR A 144 -5.47 2.48 7.93
C THR A 144 -4.97 2.32 6.49
N ALA A 145 -5.74 1.68 5.61
CA ALA A 145 -5.39 1.57 4.19
C ALA A 145 -5.22 2.96 3.56
N ALA A 146 -6.18 3.88 3.80
CA ALA A 146 -6.09 5.26 3.35
C ALA A 146 -4.85 5.98 3.89
N SER A 147 -4.50 5.75 5.16
CA SER A 147 -3.24 6.26 5.73
C SER A 147 -2.00 5.82 4.94
N TYR A 148 -1.91 4.53 4.59
CA TYR A 148 -0.80 4.02 3.77
C TYR A 148 -0.84 4.56 2.34
N THR A 149 -2.02 4.73 1.74
CA THR A 149 -2.17 5.36 0.42
C THR A 149 -1.64 6.79 0.43
N THR A 150 -1.97 7.58 1.46
CA THR A 150 -1.47 8.95 1.61
C THR A 150 0.05 8.98 1.77
N ALA A 151 0.62 8.08 2.60
CA ALA A 151 2.06 7.98 2.76
C ALA A 151 2.78 7.56 1.47
N LYS A 152 2.23 6.59 0.72
CA LYS A 152 2.76 6.18 -0.58
C LYS A 152 2.86 7.38 -1.54
N ARG A 153 1.74 8.09 -1.75
CA ARG A 153 1.67 9.24 -2.67
C ARG A 153 2.65 10.33 -2.29
N PHE A 154 2.80 10.61 -0.99
CA PHE A 154 3.71 11.65 -0.52
C PHE A 154 5.19 11.27 -0.74
N ILE A 155 5.57 10.01 -0.49
CA ILE A 155 6.93 9.53 -0.77
C ILE A 155 7.21 9.50 -2.29
N GLU A 156 6.23 9.09 -3.10
CA GLU A 156 6.35 9.07 -4.57
C GLU A 156 6.47 10.48 -5.16
N LYS A 157 5.96 11.51 -4.48
CA LYS A 157 6.16 12.92 -4.84
C LYS A 157 7.64 13.32 -4.74
N TYR A 158 8.37 12.76 -3.78
CA TYR A 158 9.81 12.97 -3.66
C TYR A 158 10.60 12.08 -4.63
N GLN A 159 10.27 10.79 -4.70
CA GLN A 159 10.93 9.83 -5.58
C GLN A 159 9.97 8.71 -6.00
N GLN A 160 9.56 8.70 -7.27
CA GLN A 160 8.59 7.73 -7.81
C GLN A 160 9.11 6.29 -7.81
N VAL A 161 10.36 6.08 -8.22
CA VAL A 161 10.98 4.76 -8.29
C VAL A 161 11.99 4.65 -7.15
N LEU A 162 11.59 3.96 -6.09
CA LEU A 162 12.37 3.85 -4.86
C LEU A 162 12.47 2.38 -4.43
N ARG A 163 13.70 1.89 -4.27
CA ARG A 163 13.96 0.57 -3.67
C ARG A 163 14.36 0.73 -2.21
N PHE A 164 14.12 -0.30 -1.41
CA PHE A 164 14.53 -0.31 -0.01
C PHE A 164 16.05 -0.10 0.17
N VAL A 165 16.86 -0.66 -0.74
CA VAL A 165 18.33 -0.51 -0.71
C VAL A 165 18.81 0.92 -0.98
N ASP A 166 17.98 1.74 -1.62
CA ASP A 166 18.33 3.14 -1.93
C ASP A 166 18.03 4.07 -0.73
N ILE A 167 17.31 3.57 0.28
CA ILE A 167 16.92 4.36 1.46
C ILE A 167 17.98 4.15 2.55
N THR A 168 18.82 5.15 2.72
CA THR A 168 19.83 5.24 3.78
C THR A 168 19.42 6.26 4.83
N PRO A 169 20.08 6.32 6.01
CA PRO A 169 19.88 7.43 6.95
C PRO A 169 20.04 8.81 6.29
N GLN A 170 21.01 8.98 5.38
CA GLN A 170 21.22 10.22 4.63
C GLN A 170 20.07 10.52 3.66
N TRP A 171 19.50 9.50 3.01
CA TRP A 171 18.30 9.68 2.19
C TRP A 171 17.13 10.17 3.05
N LEU A 172 16.94 9.58 4.23
CA LEU A 172 15.86 9.96 5.17
C LEU A 172 16.01 11.40 5.67
N THR A 173 17.23 11.83 5.99
CA THR A 173 17.52 13.23 6.37
C THR A 173 17.20 14.18 5.21
N LYS A 174 17.59 13.85 3.97
CA LYS A 174 17.28 14.68 2.79
C LYS A 174 15.77 14.75 2.52
N PHE A 175 15.08 13.61 2.67
CA PHE A 175 13.63 13.55 2.53
C PHE A 175 12.91 14.40 3.59
N GLU A 176 13.37 14.35 4.84
CA GLU A 176 12.88 15.21 5.92
C GLU A 176 13.06 16.69 5.60
N THR A 177 14.27 17.12 5.24
CA THR A 177 14.54 18.52 4.88
C THR A 177 13.63 18.98 3.75
N TRP A 178 13.47 18.15 2.72
CA TRP A 178 12.53 18.44 1.62
C TRP A 178 11.08 18.54 2.11
N ALA A 179 10.63 17.60 2.94
CA ALA A 179 9.24 17.56 3.41
C ALA A 179 8.90 18.77 4.31
N LEU A 180 9.81 19.16 5.21
CA LEU A 180 9.58 20.27 6.14
C LEU A 180 9.73 21.62 5.45
N HIS A 181 10.77 21.82 4.63
CA HIS A 181 11.08 23.14 4.09
C HIS A 181 10.50 23.40 2.71
N LYS A 182 10.39 22.39 1.84
CA LYS A 182 9.86 22.55 0.49
C LYS A 182 8.36 22.23 0.40
N GLU A 183 7.91 21.17 1.05
CA GLU A 183 6.48 20.83 1.08
C GLU A 183 5.72 21.51 2.22
N GLY A 184 6.42 21.96 3.26
CA GLY A 184 5.81 22.69 4.38
C GLY A 184 4.93 21.82 5.29
N ILE A 185 5.14 20.50 5.31
CA ILE A 185 4.36 19.63 6.21
C ILE A 185 4.89 19.70 7.65
N SER A 186 4.02 19.47 8.63
CA SER A 186 4.44 19.42 10.03
C SER A 186 5.27 18.17 10.36
N GLU A 187 6.10 18.24 11.40
CA GLU A 187 6.83 17.09 11.94
C GLU A 187 5.92 15.90 12.29
N THR A 188 4.70 16.18 12.75
CA THR A 188 3.70 15.15 13.03
C THR A 188 3.31 14.38 11.77
N SER A 189 3.07 15.09 10.67
CA SER A 189 2.73 14.49 9.37
C SER A 189 3.92 13.75 8.78
N LEU A 190 5.12 14.33 8.86
CA LEU A 190 6.35 13.68 8.41
C LEU A 190 6.60 12.37 9.20
N GLY A 191 6.53 12.44 10.53
CA GLY A 191 6.68 11.28 11.40
C GLY A 191 5.60 10.21 11.16
N PHE A 192 4.41 10.59 10.71
CA PHE A 192 3.39 9.65 10.25
C PHE A 192 3.83 8.91 8.97
N HIS A 193 4.29 9.61 7.94
CA HIS A 193 4.77 8.99 6.70
C HIS A 193 5.94 8.04 6.95
N LEU A 194 6.92 8.49 7.74
CA LEU A 194 8.11 7.71 8.08
C LEU A 194 7.80 6.46 8.92
N ARG A 195 6.78 6.52 9.80
CA ARG A 195 6.34 5.32 10.54
C ARG A 195 5.69 4.27 9.64
N CYS A 196 4.97 4.69 8.59
CA CYS A 196 4.47 3.77 7.58
C CYS A 196 5.64 3.11 6.85
N LEU A 197 6.61 3.89 6.37
CA LEU A 197 7.82 3.39 5.70
C LEU A 197 8.62 2.42 6.59
N ARG A 198 8.83 2.77 7.86
CA ARG A 198 9.50 1.91 8.85
C ARG A 198 8.77 0.57 9.03
N THR A 199 7.44 0.57 9.02
CA THR A 199 6.65 -0.67 9.11
C THR A 199 6.88 -1.55 7.89
N LEU A 200 6.93 -0.96 6.69
CA LEU A 200 7.23 -1.71 5.47
C LEU A 200 8.65 -2.30 5.47
N PHE A 201 9.64 -1.56 6.00
CA PHE A 201 10.99 -2.10 6.21
C PHE A 201 10.98 -3.32 7.13
N ASN A 202 10.30 -3.24 8.26
CA ASN A 202 10.20 -4.35 9.21
C ASN A 202 9.50 -5.56 8.59
N ASP A 203 8.44 -5.34 7.83
CA ASP A 203 7.72 -6.41 7.12
C ASP A 203 8.62 -7.04 6.04
N ALA A 204 9.36 -6.23 5.27
CA ALA A 204 10.28 -6.70 4.22
C ALA A 204 11.49 -7.47 4.78
N ILE A 205 12.01 -7.07 5.95
CA ILE A 205 13.06 -7.82 6.65
C ILE A 205 12.51 -9.15 7.17
N ARG A 206 11.30 -9.15 7.77
CA ARG A 206 10.67 -10.37 8.27
C ARG A 206 10.39 -11.39 7.16
N SER A 207 10.05 -10.93 5.96
CA SER A 207 9.84 -11.79 4.80
C SER A 207 11.11 -12.16 4.04
N GLY A 208 12.28 -11.66 4.46
CA GLY A 208 13.57 -11.91 3.82
C GLY A 208 13.70 -11.26 2.43
N ASP A 209 12.93 -10.20 2.16
CA ASP A 209 12.97 -9.40 0.94
C ASP A 209 14.06 -8.31 1.03
N VAL A 210 14.40 -7.87 2.25
CA VAL A 210 15.45 -6.89 2.55
C VAL A 210 16.36 -7.45 3.64
N PRO A 211 17.70 -7.37 3.51
CA PRO A 211 18.60 -7.82 4.56
C PRO A 211 18.51 -6.90 5.79
N ARG A 212 18.66 -7.47 7.00
CA ARG A 212 18.57 -6.70 8.25
C ARG A 212 19.58 -5.54 8.32
N GLY A 213 20.76 -5.71 7.73
CA GLY A 213 21.80 -4.67 7.67
C GLY A 213 21.44 -3.45 6.82
N ALA A 214 20.42 -3.55 5.95
CA ALA A 214 19.93 -2.41 5.17
C ALA A 214 18.85 -1.60 5.90
N TYR A 215 18.60 -1.85 7.20
CA TYR A 215 17.59 -1.12 7.97
C TYR A 215 18.08 0.30 8.32
N PRO A 216 17.42 1.36 7.84
CA PRO A 216 17.97 2.72 7.95
C PRO A 216 17.48 3.49 9.18
N PHE A 217 16.51 2.95 9.93
CA PHE A 217 15.92 3.61 11.09
C PHE A 217 16.65 3.24 12.36
N TYR A 218 16.64 4.16 13.33
CA TYR A 218 17.14 3.89 14.67
C TYR A 218 16.46 2.68 15.31
N SER A 219 17.27 1.81 15.91
CA SER A 219 16.82 0.69 16.75
C SER A 219 17.80 0.48 17.91
N LYS A 220 17.51 -0.45 18.81
CA LYS A 220 18.47 -0.82 19.89
C LYS A 220 19.80 -1.33 19.34
N ASP A 221 19.76 -1.96 18.17
CA ASP A 221 20.91 -2.63 17.55
C ASP A 221 21.48 -1.83 16.37
N THR A 222 20.95 -0.63 16.09
CA THR A 222 21.28 0.12 14.87
C THR A 222 21.21 1.61 15.12
N ASP A 223 22.34 2.30 14.95
CA ASP A 223 22.41 3.76 14.99
C ASP A 223 21.95 4.37 13.66
N GLY A 224 20.64 4.34 13.46
CA GLY A 224 19.98 4.82 12.24
C GLY A 224 19.25 6.15 12.43
N TYR A 225 18.52 6.55 11.40
CA TYR A 225 17.73 7.77 11.39
C TYR A 225 16.59 7.71 12.43
N ARG A 226 16.44 8.79 13.21
CA ARG A 226 15.40 8.94 14.23
C ARG A 226 14.22 9.72 13.65
N ILE A 227 13.04 9.12 13.72
CA ILE A 227 11.82 9.73 13.19
C ILE A 227 11.42 10.92 14.08
N PRO A 228 11.20 12.13 13.52
CA PRO A 228 10.75 13.29 14.27
C PRO A 228 9.39 13.03 14.90
N THR A 229 9.18 13.58 16.09
CA THR A 229 7.94 13.47 16.84
C THR A 229 7.44 14.85 17.16
N GLY A 230 6.33 15.26 16.53
CA GLY A 230 5.72 16.54 16.82
C GLY A 230 5.22 16.62 18.27
N THR A 231 5.33 17.81 18.85
CA THR A 231 4.74 18.13 20.16
C THR A 231 3.25 18.42 19.98
N GLY A 232 2.40 17.58 20.54
CA GLY A 232 0.96 17.81 20.53
C GLY A 232 0.57 18.91 21.52
N THR A 233 -0.26 19.86 21.11
CA THR A 233 -0.89 20.81 22.04
C THR A 233 -1.98 20.08 22.82
N LYS A 234 -1.79 19.92 24.13
CA LYS A 234 -2.83 19.36 25.00
C LYS A 234 -3.88 20.42 25.30
N ILE A 235 -4.95 20.44 24.52
CA ILE A 235 -6.11 21.28 24.78
C ILE A 235 -7.09 20.45 25.61
N ALA A 236 -7.20 20.78 26.91
CA ALA A 236 -8.20 20.20 27.80
C ALA A 236 -9.16 21.30 28.24
N LEU A 237 -10.46 21.08 28.09
CA LEU A 237 -11.47 21.99 28.60
C LEU A 237 -11.58 21.84 30.12
N THR A 238 -11.76 22.96 30.82
CA THR A 238 -12.06 22.94 32.25
C THR A 238 -13.52 22.54 32.49
N VAL A 239 -13.84 22.14 33.73
CA VAL A 239 -15.22 21.78 34.10
C VAL A 239 -16.16 22.97 33.94
N GLU A 240 -15.69 24.18 34.21
CA GLU A 240 -16.44 25.42 34.02
C GLU A 240 -16.78 25.64 32.54
N GLN A 241 -15.82 25.42 31.64
CA GLN A 241 -16.04 25.53 30.19
C GLN A 241 -17.04 24.47 29.69
N ILE A 242 -16.97 23.24 30.21
CA ILE A 242 -17.94 22.19 29.89
C ILE A 242 -19.34 22.57 30.39
N ASN A 243 -19.44 23.13 31.60
CA ASN A 243 -20.71 23.62 32.15
C ASN A 243 -21.31 24.77 31.35
N VAL A 244 -20.47 25.67 30.81
CA VAL A 244 -20.94 26.71 29.88
C VAL A 244 -21.56 26.07 28.65
N ILE A 245 -20.88 25.11 28.01
CA ILE A 245 -21.42 24.38 26.84
C ILE A 245 -22.73 23.67 27.19
N ALA A 246 -22.82 23.06 28.36
CA ALA A 246 -24.00 22.31 28.79
C ALA A 246 -25.26 23.18 28.97
N LYS A 247 -25.08 24.45 29.31
CA LYS A 247 -26.18 25.40 29.58
C LYS A 247 -26.60 26.22 28.37
N LEU A 248 -25.92 26.08 27.22
CA LEU A 248 -26.28 26.82 26.01
C LEU A 248 -27.69 26.41 25.55
N GLU A 249 -28.58 27.38 25.40
CA GLU A 249 -29.88 27.18 24.78
C GLU A 249 -29.70 27.14 23.26
N LEU A 250 -29.90 25.97 22.67
CA LEU A 250 -29.68 25.68 21.26
C LEU A 250 -30.89 24.93 20.72
N THR A 251 -31.16 25.07 19.43
CA THR A 251 -32.24 24.34 18.75
C THR A 251 -31.71 23.66 17.49
N GLY A 252 -32.29 22.50 17.14
CA GLY A 252 -31.98 21.82 15.89
C GLY A 252 -30.62 21.10 15.87
N SER A 253 -29.81 21.33 14.83
CA SER A 253 -28.53 20.60 14.68
C SER A 253 -27.49 20.95 15.75
N PRO A 254 -27.29 22.23 16.15
CA PRO A 254 -26.36 22.58 17.23
C PRO A 254 -26.70 21.94 18.57
N GLU A 255 -27.99 21.80 18.90
CA GLU A 255 -28.47 21.11 20.10
C GLU A 255 -28.01 19.65 20.10
N ARG A 256 -28.20 18.93 18.99
CA ARG A 256 -27.72 17.54 18.84
C ARG A 256 -26.21 17.44 18.96
N CYS A 257 -25.45 18.38 18.42
CA CYS A 257 -23.99 18.40 18.55
C CYS A 257 -23.55 18.58 20.01
N ARG A 258 -24.19 19.49 20.75
CA ARG A 258 -23.96 19.68 22.20
C ARG A 258 -24.27 18.39 22.95
N ASP A 259 -25.41 17.76 22.68
CA ASP A 259 -25.84 16.55 23.36
C ASP A 259 -24.90 15.37 23.08
N MET A 260 -24.44 15.21 21.83
CA MET A 260 -23.45 14.19 21.48
C MET A 260 -22.09 14.43 22.15
N PHE A 261 -21.67 15.70 22.26
CA PHE A 261 -20.45 16.07 22.96
C PHE A 261 -20.54 15.75 24.47
N LEU A 262 -21.63 16.14 25.12
CA LEU A 262 -21.86 15.86 26.54
C LEU A 262 -22.03 14.38 26.81
N LEU A 263 -22.69 13.64 25.91
CA LEU A 263 -22.78 12.19 25.99
C LEU A 263 -21.39 11.54 25.91
N SER A 264 -20.53 12.00 24.99
CA SER A 264 -19.15 11.53 24.91
C SER A 264 -18.40 11.77 26.23
N PHE A 265 -18.53 12.97 26.80
CA PHE A 265 -17.93 13.34 28.08
C PHE A 265 -18.42 12.45 29.23
N HIS A 266 -19.74 12.31 29.40
CA HIS A 266 -20.33 11.50 30.48
C HIS A 266 -20.08 9.99 30.33
N LEU A 267 -19.82 9.50 29.12
CA LEU A 267 -19.44 8.12 28.86
C LEU A 267 -17.91 7.93 28.84
N GLY A 268 -17.19 8.69 29.68
CA GLY A 268 -15.75 8.52 29.89
C GLY A 268 -14.89 8.91 28.69
N GLY A 269 -15.35 9.90 27.91
CA GLY A 269 -14.66 10.32 26.68
C GLY A 269 -14.73 9.28 25.57
N ILE A 270 -15.85 8.55 25.46
CA ILE A 270 -16.06 7.58 24.38
C ILE A 270 -15.87 8.25 23.02
N ASN A 271 -15.15 7.58 22.11
CA ASN A 271 -14.94 8.13 20.77
C ASN A 271 -16.25 8.13 19.97
N PHE A 272 -16.43 9.13 19.12
CA PHE A 272 -17.63 9.28 18.29
C PHE A 272 -18.02 8.01 17.51
N LYS A 273 -17.04 7.30 16.92
CA LYS A 273 -17.33 6.03 16.21
C LYS A 273 -17.92 4.98 17.14
N ASP A 274 -17.35 4.83 18.34
CA ASP A 274 -17.81 3.85 19.33
C ASP A 274 -19.21 4.22 19.83
N MET A 275 -19.45 5.51 20.06
CA MET A 275 -20.74 6.05 20.46
C MET A 275 -21.84 5.77 19.43
N LEU A 276 -21.55 5.95 18.13
CA LEU A 276 -22.49 5.62 17.05
C LEU A 276 -22.78 4.12 16.89
N LEU A 277 -21.91 3.26 17.42
CA LEU A 277 -22.08 1.80 17.36
C LEU A 277 -22.82 1.25 18.58
N LEU A 278 -23.10 2.07 19.59
CA LEU A 278 -23.86 1.68 20.77
C LEU A 278 -25.29 1.27 20.39
N LYS A 279 -25.77 0.21 21.03
CA LYS A 279 -27.14 -0.30 20.92
C LYS A 279 -27.74 -0.41 22.31
N TRP A 280 -29.07 -0.48 22.42
CA TRP A 280 -29.75 -0.67 23.69
C TRP A 280 -29.25 -1.90 24.48
N LYS A 281 -28.90 -2.99 23.80
CA LYS A 281 -28.32 -4.20 24.43
C LYS A 281 -26.95 -4.00 25.11
N ASN A 282 -26.28 -2.88 24.80
CA ASN A 282 -25.03 -2.50 25.44
C ASN A 282 -25.27 -1.89 26.83
N ILE A 283 -26.50 -1.52 27.18
CA ILE A 283 -26.84 -1.03 28.51
C ILE A 283 -27.27 -2.20 29.39
N LYS A 284 -26.59 -2.39 30.52
CA LYS A 284 -26.86 -3.46 31.49
C LYS A 284 -26.66 -2.93 32.91
N GLY A 285 -27.64 -3.12 33.79
CA GLY A 285 -27.48 -2.76 35.21
C GLY A 285 -27.11 -1.30 35.47
N GLY A 286 -27.52 -0.36 34.61
CA GLY A 286 -27.14 1.06 34.73
C GLY A 286 -25.75 1.38 34.18
N GLU A 287 -25.12 0.49 33.40
CA GLU A 287 -23.81 0.69 32.80
C GLU A 287 -23.85 0.49 31.29
N VAL A 288 -22.96 1.17 30.56
CA VAL A 288 -22.71 0.97 29.14
C VAL A 288 -21.49 0.07 28.95
N HIS A 289 -21.69 -1.04 28.26
CA HIS A 289 -20.67 -2.06 27.96
C HIS A 289 -20.36 -2.05 26.46
N PHE A 290 -19.14 -1.69 26.07
CA PHE A 290 -18.75 -1.67 24.66
C PHE A 290 -17.30 -2.08 24.43
N ILE A 291 -17.01 -2.52 23.20
CA ILE A 291 -15.65 -2.85 22.77
C ILE A 291 -15.14 -1.70 21.92
N ARG A 292 -13.99 -1.12 22.31
CA ARG A 292 -13.39 0.00 21.58
C ARG A 292 -12.94 -0.42 20.18
N GLU A 293 -13.55 0.16 19.18
CA GLU A 293 -13.36 -0.19 17.77
C GLU A 293 -11.94 0.05 17.28
N LYS A 294 -11.29 1.13 17.76
CA LYS A 294 -9.91 1.49 17.38
C LYS A 294 -8.89 0.42 17.81
N THR A 295 -9.10 -0.22 18.96
CA THR A 295 -8.09 -1.07 19.62
C THR A 295 -8.54 -2.53 19.76
N LYS A 296 -9.72 -2.90 19.26
CA LYS A 296 -10.25 -4.27 19.34
C LYS A 296 -9.35 -5.34 18.73
N ARG A 297 -8.43 -4.95 17.84
CA ARG A 297 -7.47 -5.84 17.15
C ARG A 297 -6.06 -5.74 17.71
N THR A 298 -5.81 -4.85 18.68
CA THR A 298 -4.48 -4.61 19.25
C THR A 298 -4.12 -5.67 20.29
N ASN A 299 -5.09 -6.10 21.08
CA ASN A 299 -4.88 -7.08 22.16
C ASN A 299 -5.45 -8.44 21.76
N ARG A 300 -4.76 -9.52 22.16
CA ARG A 300 -5.27 -10.90 22.01
C ARG A 300 -6.58 -11.13 22.77
N THR A 301 -6.73 -10.49 23.92
CA THR A 301 -7.95 -10.52 24.72
C THR A 301 -8.69 -9.20 24.59
N VAL A 302 -9.93 -9.28 24.11
CA VAL A 302 -10.81 -8.12 24.00
C VAL A 302 -11.50 -7.88 25.33
N LYS A 303 -11.13 -6.81 26.03
CA LYS A 303 -11.78 -6.40 27.28
C LYS A 303 -12.85 -5.35 26.96
N PRO A 304 -14.11 -5.53 27.40
CA PRO A 304 -15.11 -4.48 27.29
C PRO A 304 -14.72 -3.29 28.17
N ILE A 305 -14.98 -2.09 27.67
CA ILE A 305 -15.01 -0.87 28.47
C ILE A 305 -16.40 -0.79 29.10
N ILE A 306 -16.43 -0.60 30.41
CA ILE A 306 -17.64 -0.48 31.21
C ILE A 306 -17.67 0.94 31.75
N VAL A 307 -18.76 1.66 31.50
CA VAL A 307 -18.93 3.03 31.98
C VAL A 307 -20.29 3.17 32.67
N PRO A 308 -20.35 3.64 33.92
CA PRO A 308 -21.61 3.92 34.59
C PRO A 308 -22.45 4.96 33.83
N LEU A 309 -23.74 4.71 33.72
CA LEU A 309 -24.66 5.61 33.04
C LEU A 309 -25.19 6.65 34.02
N THR A 310 -24.61 7.85 33.96
CA THR A 310 -24.98 8.99 34.81
C THR A 310 -26.36 9.55 34.44
N GLU A 311 -27.04 10.23 35.38
CA GLU A 311 -28.34 10.86 35.11
C GLU A 311 -28.34 11.84 33.93
N PRO A 312 -27.33 12.72 33.75
CA PRO A 312 -27.21 13.53 32.54
C PRO A 312 -27.14 12.70 31.25
N ALA A 313 -26.38 11.60 31.24
CA ALA A 313 -26.31 10.71 30.08
C ALA A 313 -27.64 10.00 29.80
N LYS A 314 -28.36 9.58 30.84
CA LYS A 314 -29.71 9.01 30.71
C LYS A 314 -30.68 9.99 30.06
N ARG A 315 -30.68 11.25 30.48
CA ARG A 315 -31.52 12.30 29.89
C ARG A 315 -31.23 12.46 28.40
N ILE A 316 -29.95 12.55 28.03
CA ILE A 316 -29.56 12.68 26.61
C ILE A 316 -30.03 11.45 25.81
N ILE A 317 -29.82 10.24 26.32
CA ILE A 317 -30.22 9.00 25.65
C ILE A 317 -31.76 8.87 25.53
N GLY A 318 -32.49 9.26 26.58
CA GLY A 318 -33.96 9.17 26.68
C GLY A 318 -34.72 10.07 25.70
N VAL A 319 -34.08 11.12 25.19
CA VAL A 319 -34.64 12.05 24.18
C VAL A 319 -34.45 11.51 22.74
N GLY A 320 -34.04 10.25 22.57
CA GLY A 320 -33.90 9.62 21.25
C GLY A 320 -32.53 9.81 20.59
N VAL A 321 -31.49 10.15 21.36
CA VAL A 321 -30.12 10.40 20.86
C VAL A 321 -29.32 9.11 20.62
N MET A 322 -29.79 7.94 21.08
CA MET A 322 -29.25 6.67 20.61
C MET A 322 -29.56 6.56 19.11
N PRO A 323 -28.56 6.53 18.21
CA PRO A 323 -28.81 6.40 16.79
C PRO A 323 -29.36 5.00 16.51
N THR A 324 -30.68 4.81 16.57
CA THR A 324 -31.35 3.79 15.79
C THR A 324 -31.35 4.25 14.34
N VAL A 325 -30.17 4.26 13.72
CA VAL A 325 -30.10 4.18 12.26
C VAL A 325 -30.53 2.75 11.92
N ARG A 326 -31.84 2.56 11.71
CA ARG A 326 -32.26 1.55 10.73
C ARG A 326 -31.61 2.01 9.42
N PRO A 327 -30.78 1.18 8.75
CA PRO A 327 -30.42 1.49 7.37
C PRO A 327 -31.74 1.52 6.60
N ARG A 328 -32.21 2.71 6.23
CA ARG A 328 -33.11 2.80 5.07
C ARG A 328 -32.22 2.48 3.89
N LEU A 329 -32.32 1.25 3.41
CA LEU A 329 -32.00 0.90 2.03
C LEU A 329 -32.83 1.85 1.16
N MET A 330 -32.15 2.75 0.46
CA MET A 330 -32.53 3.18 -0.88
C MET A 330 -31.43 2.68 -1.82
#